data_AF-A0A5S4GBK2-F1
#
_entry.id   AF-A0A5S4GBK2-F1
#
_cell.length_a   1.000
_cell.length_b   1.000
_cell.length_c   1.000
_cell.angle_alpha   90.00
_cell.angle_beta   90.00
_cell.angle_gamma   90.00
#
_symmetry.space_group_name_H-M   'P 1'
#
loop_
_entity.id
_entity.type
_entity.pdbx_description
1 polymer ?
#
loop_
_entity_poly.entity_id
_entity_poly.type
_entity_poly.pdbx_seq_one_letter_code
_entity_poly.pdbx_strand_id
1 'polypeptide(L)'
;MAEKYPQYYAYEGRPVAFVEAPDGGLLVWALSGRTGEFTLDRSYVDKIWFGTTADIDTLTRDEFVQRVEEYRGRRLRGDGPAYALYETINGLEDASRAEARDLTPEERALIRTLRLRVHDLFEAELREQGRQGTPADS
;
A
#
# COMPACT_ATOMS: atom_id res chain seq x y z
N MET A 1 7.30 -16.80 -20.61
CA MET A 1 7.41 -15.33 -20.69
C MET A 1 8.33 -14.90 -19.56
N ALA A 2 9.27 -13.99 -19.79
CA ALA A 2 10.13 -13.51 -18.70
C ALA A 2 9.28 -12.79 -17.66
N GLU A 3 9.49 -13.12 -16.40
CA GLU A 3 8.77 -12.52 -15.29
C GLU A 3 9.28 -11.07 -15.11
N LYS A 4 8.38 -10.08 -15.23
CA LYS A 4 8.77 -8.66 -15.20
C LYS A 4 8.64 -8.15 -13.77
N TYR A 5 9.76 -7.87 -13.14
CA TYR A 5 9.83 -7.24 -11.83
C TYR A 5 9.98 -5.71 -11.95
N PRO A 6 9.50 -4.94 -10.96
CA PRO A 6 8.74 -5.40 -9.79
C PRO A 6 7.29 -5.80 -10.13
N GLN A 7 6.74 -6.73 -9.35
CA GLN A 7 5.33 -7.12 -9.39
C GLN A 7 4.63 -6.67 -8.11
N TYR A 8 3.44 -6.10 -8.25
CA TYR A 8 2.68 -5.55 -7.14
C TYR A 8 1.37 -6.28 -6.96
N TYR A 9 1.03 -6.59 -5.71
CA TYR A 9 -0.17 -7.32 -5.36
C TYR A 9 -0.87 -6.70 -4.17
N ALA A 10 -2.16 -6.98 -4.06
CA ALA A 10 -2.86 -6.95 -2.79
C ALA A 10 -3.33 -8.35 -2.44
N TYR A 11 -2.83 -8.88 -1.32
CA TYR A 11 -3.26 -10.16 -0.75
C TYR A 11 -4.20 -9.88 0.42
N GLU A 12 -5.47 -10.23 0.32
CA GLU A 12 -6.49 -9.92 1.35
C GLU A 12 -6.46 -8.42 1.73
N GLY A 13 -6.33 -7.57 0.71
CA GLY A 13 -6.17 -6.12 0.85
C GLY A 13 -4.79 -5.65 1.36
N ARG A 14 -3.89 -6.54 1.79
CA ARG A 14 -2.52 -6.18 2.22
C ARG A 14 -1.59 -6.00 1.02
N PRO A 15 -0.92 -4.85 0.88
CA PRO A 15 0.08 -4.63 -0.17
C PRO A 15 1.29 -5.56 -0.01
N VAL A 16 1.63 -6.24 -1.10
CA VAL A 16 2.82 -7.09 -1.23
C VAL A 16 3.52 -6.77 -2.56
N ALA A 17 4.83 -6.60 -2.54
CA ALA A 17 5.64 -6.37 -3.73
C ALA A 17 6.73 -7.43 -3.87
N PHE A 18 6.86 -7.98 -5.07
CA PHE A 18 7.94 -8.88 -5.43
C PHE A 18 8.94 -8.11 -6.28
N VAL A 19 10.22 -8.18 -5.91
CA VAL A 19 11.31 -7.41 -6.53
C VAL A 19 12.49 -8.33 -6.77
N GLU A 20 13.13 -8.21 -7.92
CA GLU A 20 14.36 -8.93 -8.21
C GLU A 20 15.50 -8.40 -7.34
N ALA A 21 16.19 -9.31 -6.67
CA ALA A 21 17.39 -9.03 -5.92
C ALA A 21 18.59 -8.86 -6.86
N PRO A 22 19.64 -8.10 -6.49
CA PRO A 22 20.83 -7.94 -7.32
C PRO A 22 21.56 -9.24 -7.69
N ASP A 23 21.37 -10.31 -6.92
CA ASP A 23 21.95 -11.63 -7.14
C ASP A 23 21.06 -12.54 -8.04
N GLY A 24 19.98 -12.00 -8.59
CA GLY A 24 18.97 -12.75 -9.36
C GLY A 24 17.97 -13.52 -8.48
N GLY A 25 18.02 -13.34 -7.16
CA GLY A 25 17.02 -13.85 -6.24
C GLY A 25 15.72 -13.05 -6.22
N LEU A 26 14.76 -13.48 -5.41
CA LEU A 26 13.48 -12.80 -5.21
C LEU A 26 13.38 -12.20 -3.80
N LEU A 27 13.17 -10.90 -3.72
CA LEU A 27 12.75 -10.20 -2.50
C LEU A 27 11.23 -10.07 -2.49
N VAL A 28 10.63 -10.38 -1.34
CA VAL A 28 9.19 -10.25 -1.14
C VAL A 28 8.94 -9.33 0.03
N TRP A 29 8.35 -8.19 -0.27
CA TRP A 29 8.08 -7.12 0.67
C TRP A 29 6.59 -7.07 0.99
N ALA A 30 6.24 -7.22 2.26
CA ALA A 30 4.87 -7.11 2.73
C ALA A 30 4.71 -5.90 3.65
N LEU A 31 3.67 -5.10 3.44
CA LEU A 31 3.42 -3.89 4.24
C LEU A 31 3.01 -4.26 5.67
N SER A 32 3.75 -3.81 6.67
CA SER A 32 3.42 -4.03 8.09
C SER A 32 2.19 -3.22 8.49
N GLY A 33 1.14 -3.90 8.96
CA GLY A 33 -0.05 -3.23 9.52
C GLY A 33 0.20 -2.54 10.86
N ARG A 34 1.34 -2.78 11.50
CA ARG A 34 1.71 -2.20 12.80
C ARG A 34 2.56 -0.95 12.65
N THR A 35 3.48 -0.95 11.69
CA THR A 35 4.52 0.10 11.56
C THR A 35 4.42 0.88 10.26
N GLY A 36 3.68 0.39 9.26
CA GLY A 36 3.59 1.03 7.95
C GLY A 36 4.83 0.87 7.09
N GLU A 37 5.88 0.19 7.56
CA GLU A 37 7.07 -0.12 6.77
C GLU A 37 6.88 -1.41 5.96
N PHE A 38 7.70 -1.61 4.94
CA PHE A 38 7.77 -2.89 4.24
C PHE A 38 8.79 -3.82 4.90
N THR A 39 8.37 -5.05 5.17
CA THR A 39 9.23 -6.08 5.77
C THR A 39 9.36 -7.27 4.83
N LEU A 40 10.54 -7.89 4.80
CA LEU A 40 10.74 -9.12 4.06
C LEU A 40 9.86 -10.25 4.61
N ASP A 41 9.05 -10.86 3.76
CA ASP A 41 8.20 -11.99 4.11
C ASP A 41 8.00 -12.91 2.90
N ARG A 42 8.90 -13.90 2.76
CA ARG A 42 8.85 -14.88 1.66
C ARG A 42 7.64 -15.81 1.71
N SER A 43 6.89 -15.86 2.82
CA SER A 43 5.70 -16.71 2.90
C SER A 43 4.62 -16.28 1.90
N TYR A 44 4.68 -15.04 1.41
CA TYR A 44 3.76 -14.55 0.39
C TYR A 44 4.02 -15.10 -1.01
N VAL A 45 5.20 -15.68 -1.30
CA VAL A 45 5.44 -16.39 -2.56
C VAL A 45 4.42 -17.50 -2.73
N ASP A 46 4.37 -18.43 -1.77
CA ASP A 46 3.49 -19.58 -1.87
C ASP A 46 2.00 -19.18 -1.80
N LYS A 47 1.69 -18.19 -0.95
CA LYS A 47 0.32 -17.70 -0.79
C LYS A 47 -0.23 -17.04 -2.06
N ILE A 48 0.61 -16.32 -2.82
CA ILE A 48 0.18 -15.59 -4.01
C ILE A 48 0.23 -16.48 -5.25
N TRP A 49 1.28 -17.28 -5.43
CA TRP A 49 1.43 -18.09 -6.64
C TRP A 49 0.65 -19.40 -6.60
N PHE A 50 0.42 -19.97 -5.41
CA PHE A 50 -0.24 -21.27 -5.27
C PHE A 50 -1.52 -21.22 -4.43
N GLY A 51 -1.88 -20.05 -3.88
CA GLY A 51 -3.14 -19.86 -3.17
C GLY A 51 -4.34 -19.93 -4.11
N THR A 52 -5.42 -20.59 -3.66
CA THR A 52 -6.66 -20.75 -4.46
C THR A 52 -7.88 -20.12 -3.82
N THR A 53 -7.80 -19.75 -2.54
CA THR A 53 -8.94 -19.27 -1.75
C THR A 53 -8.81 -17.81 -1.32
N ALA A 54 -7.62 -17.23 -1.44
CA ALA A 54 -7.36 -15.87 -1.00
C ALA A 54 -7.77 -14.88 -2.09
N ASP A 55 -8.21 -13.70 -1.67
CA ASP A 55 -8.41 -12.57 -2.57
C ASP A 55 -7.04 -11.96 -2.95
N ILE A 56 -6.72 -12.00 -4.25
CA ILE A 56 -5.41 -11.60 -4.78
C ILE A 56 -5.63 -10.71 -6.00
N ASP A 57 -5.34 -9.43 -5.84
CA ASP A 57 -5.27 -8.47 -6.95
C ASP A 57 -3.82 -8.36 -7.45
N THR A 58 -3.63 -8.30 -8.77
CA THR A 58 -2.39 -7.79 -9.37
C THR A 58 -2.57 -6.31 -9.69
N LEU A 59 -1.62 -5.48 -9.27
CA LEU A 59 -1.73 -4.02 -9.32
C LEU A 59 -0.66 -3.40 -10.22
N THR A 60 -1.00 -2.28 -10.85
CA THR A 60 0.01 -1.33 -11.36
C THR A 60 0.72 -0.64 -10.20
N ARG A 61 1.86 0.02 -10.48
CA ARG A 61 2.58 0.80 -9.48
C ARG A 61 1.70 1.87 -8.82
N ASP A 62 0.93 2.60 -9.63
CA ASP A 62 0.03 3.65 -9.15
C ASP A 62 -1.05 3.08 -8.23
N GLU A 63 -1.71 1.99 -8.64
CA GLU A 63 -2.72 1.32 -7.82
C GLU A 63 -2.13 0.76 -6.53
N PHE A 64 -0.90 0.24 -6.59
CA PHE A 64 -0.19 -0.25 -5.42
C PHE A 64 0.03 0.85 -4.39
N VAL A 65 0.50 2.03 -4.81
CA VAL A 65 0.65 3.19 -3.90
C VAL A 65 -0.70 3.58 -3.29
N GLN A 66 -1.78 3.62 -4.08
CA GLN A 66 -3.11 3.90 -3.56
C GLN A 66 -3.54 2.88 -2.48
N ARG A 67 -3.27 1.60 -2.71
CA ARG A 67 -3.58 0.51 -1.77
C ARG A 67 -2.70 0.55 -0.52
N VAL A 68 -1.42 0.95 -0.63
CA VAL A 68 -0.52 1.19 0.51
C VAL A 68 -1.10 2.22 1.44
N GLU A 69 -1.53 3.35 0.90
CA GLU A 69 -2.01 4.46 1.71
C GLU A 69 -3.41 4.21 2.28
N GLU A 70 -4.27 3.50 1.55
CA GLU A 70 -5.51 2.96 2.10
C GLU A 70 -5.23 2.04 3.31
N TYR A 71 -4.31 1.10 3.15
CA TYR A 71 -3.98 0.12 4.19
C TYR A 71 -3.38 0.78 5.44
N ARG A 72 -2.44 1.73 5.26
CA ARG A 72 -1.84 2.53 6.34
C ARG A 72 -2.90 3.40 7.03
N GLY A 73 -3.69 4.17 6.28
CA GLY A 73 -4.71 5.05 6.84
C GLY A 73 -5.78 4.33 7.65
N ARG A 74 -6.12 3.10 7.29
CA ARG A 74 -7.08 2.29 8.04
C ARG A 74 -6.52 1.66 9.32
N ARG A 75 -5.21 1.37 9.37
CA ARG A 75 -4.60 0.60 10.48
C ARG A 75 -3.74 1.42 11.43
N LEU A 76 -3.10 2.49 10.94
CA LEU A 76 -2.19 3.29 11.75
C LEU A 76 -2.92 4.47 12.38
N ARG A 77 -2.49 4.84 13.58
CA ARG A 77 -2.91 6.03 14.31
C ARG A 77 -1.65 6.72 14.83
N GLY A 78 -1.67 8.04 14.88
CA GLY A 78 -0.51 8.85 15.24
C GLY A 78 -0.77 10.32 14.97
N ASP A 79 0.25 11.13 15.18
CA ASP A 79 0.21 12.59 14.99
C ASP A 79 1.11 13.01 13.84
N GLY A 80 0.85 14.18 13.26
CA GLY A 80 1.66 14.78 12.22
C GLY A 80 0.96 14.86 10.86
N PRO A 81 1.65 15.39 9.84
CA PRO A 81 1.00 15.79 8.59
C PRO A 81 0.47 14.61 7.79
N ALA A 82 1.12 13.44 7.83
CA ALA A 82 0.60 12.23 7.19
C ALA A 82 -0.71 11.76 7.84
N TYR A 83 -0.77 11.74 9.17
CA TYR A 83 -1.94 11.29 9.92
C TYR A 83 -3.14 12.22 9.79
N ALA A 84 -2.94 13.54 9.79
CA ALA A 84 -4.01 14.52 9.55
C ALA A 84 -4.69 14.33 8.17
N LEU A 85 -3.91 13.97 7.16
CA LEU A 85 -4.44 13.67 5.83
C LEU A 85 -5.14 12.31 5.78
N TYR A 86 -4.65 11.30 6.52
CA TYR A 86 -5.40 10.04 6.68
C TYR A 86 -6.75 10.27 7.35
N GLU A 87 -6.82 11.10 8.39
CA GLU A 87 -8.09 11.45 9.03
C GLU A 87 -9.06 12.11 8.04
N THR A 88 -8.55 13.01 7.20
CA THR A 88 -9.35 13.65 6.14
C THR A 88 -9.88 12.62 5.13
N ILE A 89 -9.02 11.74 4.63
CA ILE A 89 -9.40 10.67 3.69
C ILE A 89 -10.44 9.74 4.32
N ASN A 90 -10.15 9.25 5.52
CA ASN A 90 -11.03 8.34 6.25
C ASN A 90 -12.38 9.01 6.52
N GLY A 91 -12.41 10.29 6.90
CA GLY A 91 -13.63 11.04 7.12
C GLY A 91 -14.55 11.09 5.90
N LEU A 92 -13.99 11.33 4.71
CA LEU A 92 -14.76 11.31 3.46
C LEU A 92 -15.34 9.92 3.15
N GLU A 93 -14.50 8.89 3.27
CA GLU A 93 -14.92 7.50 3.03
C GLU A 93 -15.96 7.01 4.05
N ASP A 94 -15.81 7.41 5.31
CA ASP A 94 -16.68 7.04 6.42
C ASP A 94 -18.04 7.75 6.29
N ALA A 95 -18.04 9.03 5.90
CA ALA A 95 -19.26 9.79 5.61
C ALA A 95 -20.05 9.15 4.46
N SER A 96 -19.37 8.81 3.35
CA SER A 96 -20.00 8.12 2.22
C SER A 96 -20.68 6.81 2.65
N ARG A 97 -20.02 6.01 3.49
CA ARG A 97 -20.59 4.76 4.01
C ARG A 97 -21.75 4.99 4.97
N ALA A 98 -21.65 5.97 5.87
CA ALA A 98 -22.71 6.31 6.81
C ALA A 98 -23.99 6.79 6.10
N GLU A 99 -23.82 7.50 4.98
CA GLU A 99 -24.90 7.97 4.12
C GLU A 99 -25.40 6.90 3.13
N ALA A 100 -24.82 5.68 3.16
CA ALA A 100 -25.12 4.58 2.24
C ALA A 100 -25.07 4.99 0.75
N ARG A 101 -24.09 5.83 0.40
CA ARG A 101 -23.84 6.30 -0.97
C ARG A 101 -22.42 5.98 -1.42
N ASP A 102 -22.21 6.05 -2.72
CA ASP A 102 -20.87 6.06 -3.29
C ASP A 102 -20.21 7.43 -3.14
N LEU A 103 -18.87 7.42 -3.14
CA LEU A 103 -18.08 8.64 -3.27
C LEU A 103 -18.41 9.33 -4.59
N THR A 104 -18.47 10.65 -4.60
CA THR A 104 -18.59 11.41 -5.85
C THR A 104 -17.29 11.29 -6.66
N PRO A 105 -17.31 11.58 -7.98
CA PRO A 105 -16.09 11.66 -8.78
C PRO A 105 -15.04 12.62 -8.18
N GLU A 106 -15.48 13.75 -7.63
CA GLU A 106 -14.62 14.76 -7.00
C GLU A 106 -14.00 14.24 -5.71
N GLU A 107 -14.79 13.58 -4.85
CA GLU A 107 -14.29 12.95 -3.63
C GLU A 107 -13.27 11.85 -3.94
N ARG A 108 -13.55 10.99 -4.95
CA ARG A 108 -12.59 9.97 -5.40
C ARG A 108 -11.29 10.59 -5.90
N ALA A 109 -11.38 11.64 -6.73
CA ALA A 109 -10.21 12.32 -7.25
C ALA A 109 -9.40 12.98 -6.12
N LEU A 110 -10.08 13.61 -5.17
CA LEU A 110 -9.46 14.20 -3.99
C LEU A 110 -8.74 13.14 -3.16
N ILE A 111 -9.41 12.04 -2.81
CA ILE A 111 -8.81 10.94 -2.06
C ILE A 111 -7.57 10.40 -2.77
N ARG A 112 -7.64 10.19 -4.10
CA ARG A 112 -6.49 9.72 -4.89
C ARG A 112 -5.29 10.67 -4.77
N THR A 113 -5.51 11.98 -4.91
CA THR A 113 -4.46 13.00 -4.77
C THR A 113 -3.92 13.08 -3.34
N LEU A 114 -4.80 13.03 -2.34
CA LEU A 114 -4.39 13.05 -0.93
C LEU A 114 -3.54 11.83 -0.58
N ARG A 115 -3.89 10.63 -1.07
CA ARG A 115 -3.08 9.43 -0.88
C ARG A 115 -1.67 9.59 -1.45
N LEU A 116 -1.53 10.12 -2.66
CA LEU A 116 -0.19 10.42 -3.22
C LEU A 116 0.59 11.39 -2.33
N ARG A 117 -0.07 12.43 -1.81
CA ARG A 117 0.59 13.39 -0.92
C ARG A 117 1.00 12.78 0.40
N VAL A 118 0.15 11.93 0.98
CA VAL A 118 0.47 11.22 2.23
C VAL A 118 1.62 10.26 2.03
N HIS A 119 1.64 9.58 0.88
CA HIS A 119 2.73 8.68 0.53
C HIS A 119 4.08 9.38 0.65
N ASP A 120 4.26 10.54 0.00
CA ASP A 120 5.52 11.28 0.05
C ASP A 120 5.94 11.65 1.48
N LEU A 121 4.98 12.05 2.32
CA LEU A 121 5.22 12.43 3.71
C LEU A 121 5.62 11.22 4.56
N PHE A 122 4.88 10.12 4.44
CA PHE A 122 5.12 8.90 5.21
C PHE A 122 6.42 8.22 4.79
N GLU A 123 6.74 8.22 3.49
CA GLU A 123 8.00 7.69 2.96
C GLU A 123 9.21 8.52 3.41
N ALA A 124 9.05 9.85 3.55
CA ALA A 124 10.08 10.70 4.14
C ALA A 124 10.31 10.36 5.62
N GLU A 125 9.25 10.19 6.40
CA GLU A 125 9.33 9.80 7.81
C GLU A 125 10.01 8.43 7.99
N LEU A 126 9.63 7.42 7.18
CA LEU A 126 10.29 6.11 7.20
C LEU A 126 11.78 6.22 6.91
N ARG A 127 12.16 7.05 5.93
CA ARG A 127 13.57 7.26 5.57
C ARG A 127 14.36 7.89 6.71
N GLU A 128 13.81 8.89 7.39
CA GLU A 128 14.44 9.52 8.57
C GLU A 128 14.66 8.53 9.71
N GLN A 129 13.74 7.56 9.84
CA GLN A 129 13.84 6.49 10.84
C GLN A 129 14.71 5.30 10.40
N GLY A 130 15.29 5.34 9.20
CA GLY A 130 16.06 4.23 8.63
C GLY A 130 15.22 2.98 8.33
N ARG A 131 13.91 3.15 8.15
CA ARG A 131 12.96 2.07 7.85
C ARG A 131 12.73 1.92 6.36
N GLN A 132 12.29 0.72 5.98
CA GLN A 132 12.04 0.41 4.58
C GLN A 132 10.69 0.97 4.12
N GLY A 133 10.76 1.91 3.19
CA GLY A 133 9.64 2.44 2.44
C GLY A 133 9.15 1.51 1.33
N THR A 134 8.32 2.05 0.46
CA THR A 134 7.75 1.36 -0.69
C THR A 134 8.86 0.96 -1.66
N PRO A 135 8.96 -0.32 -2.08
CA PRO A 135 10.00 -0.75 -2.99
C PRO A 135 9.98 0.06 -4.30
N ALA A 136 11.14 0.57 -4.72
CA ALA A 136 11.28 1.33 -5.95
C ALA A 136 11.26 0.40 -7.18
N ASP A 137 10.93 0.96 -8.34
CA ASP A 137 11.20 0.31 -9.61
C ASP A 137 12.73 0.34 -9.83
N SER A 138 13.33 -0.82 -10.09
CA SER A 138 14.77 -0.96 -10.39
C SER A 138 15.14 -0.36 -11.74
#